data_AF-A0A7Y2N1Y6-F1
#
_entry.id   AF-A0A7Y2N1Y6-F1
#
_cell.length_a   1.000
_cell.length_b   1.000
_cell.length_c   1.000
_cell.angle_alpha   90.00
_cell.angle_beta   90.00
_cell.angle_gamma   90.00
#
_symmetry.space_group_name_H-M   'P 1'
#
loop_
_entity.id
_entity.type
_entity.pdbx_description
1 polymer ?
#
loop_
_entity_poly.entity_id
_entity_poly.type
_entity_poly.pdbx_seq_one_letter_code
_entity_poly.pdbx_strand_id
1 'polypeptide(L)'
;MVTYLYWILVVLVVGAVLYGLGAKAEKWKAALVVSGLLLLVGWTAYYFWLEQMFVKRYGGVMTISVPDGYYHITTTWKDDHLWVENYDPRTNTCVFSEYSKGNLLQGKVTIKNCNPLQRN
;
A
#
# COMPACT_ATOMS: atom_id res chain seq x y z
N MET A 1 13.82 5.31 5.33
CA MET A 1 12.73 5.17 4.35
C MET A 1 11.53 5.92 4.89
N VAL A 2 10.82 6.68 4.05
CA VAL A 2 9.73 7.57 4.51
C VAL A 2 8.60 6.82 5.20
N THR A 3 8.33 5.57 4.81
CA THR A 3 7.36 4.67 5.45
C THR A 3 7.62 4.52 6.95
N TYR A 4 8.86 4.24 7.35
CA TYR A 4 9.20 4.07 8.77
C TYR A 4 9.14 5.39 9.55
N LEU A 5 9.55 6.50 8.92
CA LEU A 5 9.44 7.83 9.54
C LEU A 5 7.99 8.21 9.84
N TYR A 6 7.08 7.93 8.90
CA TYR A 6 5.65 8.14 9.09
C TYR A 6 5.11 7.37 10.29
N TRP A 7 5.39 6.07 10.37
CA TRP A 7 4.90 5.24 11.49
C TRP A 7 5.52 5.61 12.83
N ILE A 8 6.81 5.96 12.88
CA ILE A 8 7.44 6.49 14.09
C ILE A 8 6.70 7.76 14.55
N LEU A 9 6.41 8.69 13.65
CA LEU A 9 5.71 9.93 13.98
C LEU A 9 4.29 9.66 14.49
N VAL A 10 3.53 8.76 13.85
CA VAL A 10 2.20 8.35 14.33
C VAL A 10 2.28 7.78 15.76
N VAL A 11 3.23 6.88 16.02
CA VAL A 11 3.43 6.28 17.35
C VAL A 11 3.82 7.33 18.40
N LEU A 12 4.69 8.28 18.05
CA LEU A 12 5.08 9.38 18.95
C LEU A 12 3.89 10.28 19.31
N VAL A 13 3.06 10.65 18.33
CA VAL A 13 1.85 11.45 18.57
C VAL A 13 0.87 10.69 19.47
N VAL A 14 0.64 9.41 19.20
CA VAL A 14 -0.21 8.55 20.03
C VAL A 14 0.33 8.43 21.46
N GLY A 15 1.63 8.22 21.61
CA GLY A 15 2.30 8.16 22.91
C GLY A 15 2.20 9.48 23.69
N ALA A 16 2.35 10.62 23.00
CA ALA A 16 2.17 11.94 23.59
C ALA A 16 0.73 12.16 24.09
N VAL A 17 -0.29 11.70 23.34
CA VAL A 17 -1.69 11.76 23.76
C VAL A 17 -1.95 10.86 24.96
N LEU A 18 -1.44 9.63 24.97
CA LEU A 18 -1.59 8.72 26.09
C LEU A 18 -0.91 9.26 27.36
N TYR A 19 0.29 9.84 27.23
CA TYR A 19 0.98 10.47 28.34
C TYR A 19 0.25 11.73 28.84
N GLY A 20 -0.14 12.63 27.92
CA GLY A 20 -0.78 13.89 28.26
C GLY A 20 -2.18 13.74 28.84
N LEU A 21 -3.05 12.96 28.20
CA LEU A 21 -4.43 12.76 28.66
C LEU A 21 -4.56 11.63 29.67
N GLY A 22 -3.82 10.54 29.49
CA GLY A 22 -3.87 9.38 30.37
C GLY A 22 -3.09 9.60 31.65
N ALA A 23 -1.76 9.76 31.56
CA ALA A 23 -0.91 9.85 32.75
C ALA A 23 -0.99 11.20 33.46
N LYS A 24 -0.95 12.32 32.73
CA LYS A 24 -0.91 13.66 33.34
C LYS A 24 -2.29 14.20 33.74
N ALA A 25 -3.33 13.89 32.97
CA ALA A 25 -4.69 14.35 33.25
C ALA A 25 -5.61 13.26 33.83
N GLU A 26 -5.10 12.04 34.04
CA GLU A 26 -5.81 10.88 34.60
C GLU A 26 -7.09 10.46 33.83
N LYS A 27 -7.24 10.93 32.58
CA LYS A 27 -8.41 10.68 31.72
C LYS A 27 -8.15 9.52 30.75
N TRP A 28 -7.87 8.33 31.29
CA TRP A 28 -7.53 7.15 30.50
C TRP A 28 -8.58 6.75 29.45
N LYS A 29 -9.88 6.85 29.77
CA LYS A 29 -10.94 6.55 28.79
C LYS A 29 -10.86 7.47 27.57
N ALA A 30 -10.73 8.78 27.81
CA ALA A 30 -10.61 9.76 26.73
C ALA A 30 -9.30 9.58 25.95
N ALA A 31 -8.19 9.33 26.66
CA ALA A 31 -6.89 9.08 26.04
C ALA A 31 -6.93 7.89 25.06
N LEU A 32 -7.52 6.77 25.50
CA LEU A 32 -7.64 5.58 24.66
C LEU A 32 -8.53 5.80 23.43
N VAL A 33 -9.66 6.50 23.59
CA VAL A 33 -10.55 6.81 22.46
C VAL A 33 -9.84 7.71 21.44
N VAL A 34 -9.21 8.79 21.89
CA VAL A 34 -8.51 9.72 20.99
C VAL A 34 -7.33 9.04 20.30
N SER A 35 -6.51 8.28 21.05
CA SER A 35 -5.39 7.52 20.47
C SER A 35 -5.86 6.47 19.46
N GLY A 36 -6.97 5.78 19.75
CA GLY A 36 -7.58 4.83 18.81
C GLY A 36 -8.01 5.50 17.51
N LEU A 37 -8.65 6.67 17.60
CA LEU A 37 -9.05 7.46 16.43
C LEU A 37 -7.82 7.94 15.62
N LEU A 38 -6.77 8.40 16.29
CA LEU A 38 -5.53 8.83 15.63
C LEU A 38 -4.85 7.68 14.89
N LEU A 39 -4.77 6.50 15.51
CA LEU A 39 -4.25 5.30 14.86
C LEU A 39 -5.10 4.89 13.66
N LEU A 40 -6.43 4.91 13.80
CA LEU A 40 -7.34 4.59 12.70
C LEU A 40 -7.18 5.55 11.52
N VAL A 41 -7.12 6.87 11.79
CA VAL A 41 -6.93 7.90 10.76
C VAL A 41 -5.55 7.76 10.12
N GLY A 42 -4.49 7.58 10.90
CA GLY A 42 -3.14 7.38 10.39
C GLY A 42 -3.04 6.14 9.50
N TRP A 43 -3.56 5.00 9.97
CA TRP A 43 -3.59 3.77 9.19
C TRP A 43 -4.40 3.92 7.90
N THR A 44 -5.59 4.53 7.96
CA THR A 44 -6.44 4.75 6.79
C THR A 44 -5.75 5.68 5.79
N ALA A 45 -5.15 6.78 6.25
CA ALA A 45 -4.39 7.68 5.38
C ALA A 45 -3.19 6.99 4.74
N TYR A 46 -2.49 6.12 5.49
CA TYR A 46 -1.37 5.35 4.96
C TYR A 46 -1.82 4.39 3.86
N TYR A 47 -2.77 3.51 4.18
CA TYR A 47 -3.22 2.43 3.30
C TYR A 47 -3.93 2.94 2.05
N PHE A 48 -4.85 3.91 2.19
CA PHE A 48 -5.65 4.41 1.07
C PHE A 48 -4.99 5.54 0.28
N TRP A 49 -3.82 6.05 0.67
CA TRP A 49 -3.20 7.15 -0.06
C TRP A 49 -1.68 7.18 -0.02
N LEU A 50 -1.07 7.15 1.17
CA LEU A 50 0.36 7.46 1.30
C LEU A 50 1.28 6.32 0.85
N GLU A 51 0.91 5.04 0.99
CA GLU A 51 1.80 3.93 0.65
C GLU A 51 2.32 4.00 -0.80
N GLN A 52 1.41 4.09 -1.77
CA GLN A 52 1.75 4.20 -3.20
C GLN A 52 2.52 5.51 -3.50
N MET A 53 2.14 6.62 -2.87
CA MET A 53 2.81 7.91 -3.02
C MET A 53 4.26 7.84 -2.50
N PHE A 54 4.45 7.22 -1.34
CA PHE A 54 5.74 7.05 -0.69
C PHE A 54 6.67 6.19 -1.54
N VAL A 55 6.19 5.06 -2.03
CA VAL A 55 6.96 4.15 -2.88
C VAL A 55 7.35 4.85 -4.18
N LYS A 56 6.39 5.49 -4.86
CA LYS A 56 6.62 6.12 -6.16
C LYS A 56 7.55 7.33 -6.09
N ARG A 57 7.42 8.19 -5.07
CA ARG A 57 8.03 9.53 -5.07
C ARG A 57 9.05 9.79 -3.96
N TYR A 58 9.00 9.05 -2.86
CA TYR A 58 9.71 9.42 -1.63
C TYR A 58 10.58 8.30 -1.04
N GLY A 59 10.83 7.22 -1.80
CA GLY A 59 11.65 6.09 -1.34
C GLY A 59 11.00 5.31 -0.19
N GLY A 60 9.67 5.14 -0.26
CA GLY A 60 8.91 4.23 0.58
C GLY A 60 9.05 2.77 0.14
N VAL A 61 8.41 1.88 0.89
CA VAL A 61 8.40 0.43 0.61
C VAL A 61 6.99 -0.10 0.53
N MET A 62 6.76 -1.02 -0.40
CA MET A 62 5.53 -1.78 -0.60
C MET A 62 5.92 -3.14 -1.14
N THR A 63 5.18 -4.17 -0.75
CA THR A 63 5.39 -5.55 -1.20
C THR A 63 4.14 -6.03 -1.89
N ILE A 64 4.32 -6.61 -3.07
CA ILE A 64 3.28 -7.30 -3.82
C ILE A 64 3.79 -8.69 -4.22
N SER A 65 2.88 -9.62 -4.43
CA SER A 65 3.20 -10.98 -4.81
C SER A 65 2.68 -11.28 -6.20
N VAL A 66 3.50 -11.96 -7.00
CA VAL A 66 3.06 -12.52 -8.28
C VAL A 66 2.19 -13.73 -7.96
N PRO A 67 1.01 -13.89 -8.58
CA PRO A 67 0.17 -15.06 -8.38
C PRO A 67 0.90 -16.37 -8.70
N ASP A 68 0.60 -17.44 -7.96
CA ASP A 68 1.25 -18.73 -8.16
C ASP A 68 1.03 -19.26 -9.58
N GLY A 69 2.12 -19.75 -10.19
CA GLY A 69 2.12 -20.27 -11.56
C GLY A 69 2.13 -19.20 -12.65
N TYR A 70 2.10 -17.91 -12.30
CA TYR A 70 2.27 -16.81 -13.24
C TYR A 70 3.74 -16.40 -13.34
N TYR A 71 4.15 -15.93 -14.51
CA TYR A 71 5.46 -15.33 -14.72
C TYR A 71 5.35 -13.81 -14.76
N HIS A 72 6.16 -13.12 -13.98
CA HIS A 72 6.24 -11.67 -14.04
C HIS A 72 6.84 -11.21 -15.37
N ILE A 73 6.20 -10.24 -16.04
CA ILE A 73 6.69 -9.66 -17.29
C ILE A 73 7.26 -8.27 -17.03
N THR A 74 6.42 -7.34 -16.58
CA THR A 74 6.80 -5.95 -16.39
C THR A 74 5.93 -5.26 -15.35
N THR A 75 6.46 -4.17 -14.80
CA THR A 75 5.78 -3.29 -13.87
C THR A 75 5.93 -1.86 -14.34
N THR A 76 4.84 -1.09 -14.30
CA THR A 76 4.85 0.34 -14.64
C THR A 76 3.97 1.15 -13.71
N TRP A 77 4.15 2.46 -13.68
CA TRP A 77 3.29 3.38 -12.94
C TRP A 77 2.41 4.15 -13.92
N LYS A 78 1.10 4.14 -13.67
CA LYS A 78 0.15 5.06 -14.30
C LYS A 78 -0.39 5.95 -13.20
N ASP A 79 -0.04 7.24 -13.27
CA ASP A 79 -0.24 8.15 -12.13
C ASP A 79 0.31 7.49 -10.85
N ASP A 80 -0.40 7.57 -9.73
CA ASP A 80 0.03 6.97 -8.46
C ASP A 80 -0.47 5.52 -8.28
N HIS A 81 -0.73 4.80 -9.38
CA HIS A 81 -1.15 3.41 -9.36
C HIS A 81 -0.09 2.52 -10.01
N LEU A 82 0.33 1.49 -9.29
CA LEU A 82 1.22 0.47 -9.80
C LEU A 82 0.44 -0.49 -10.70
N TRP A 83 0.93 -0.72 -11.90
CA TRP A 83 0.39 -1.71 -12.82
C TRP A 83 1.41 -2.81 -13.06
N VAL A 84 0.95 -4.06 -12.97
CA VAL A 84 1.81 -5.24 -13.09
C VAL A 84 1.24 -6.16 -14.14
N GLU A 85 2.09 -6.53 -15.09
CA GLU A 85 1.78 -7.52 -16.10
C GLU A 85 2.39 -8.87 -15.72
N ASN A 86 1.54 -9.89 -15.70
CA ASN A 86 1.95 -11.27 -15.45
C ASN A 86 1.38 -12.20 -16.52
N TYR A 87 2.12 -13.22 -16.91
CA TYR A 87 1.74 -14.22 -17.91
C TYR A 87 1.28 -15.52 -17.25
N ASP A 88 0.08 -16.02 -17.61
CA ASP A 88 -0.40 -17.36 -17.26
C ASP A 88 -0.06 -18.33 -18.42
N PRO A 89 0.87 -19.27 -18.24
CA PRO A 89 1.28 -20.22 -19.28
C PRO A 89 0.19 -21.26 -19.60
N ARG A 90 -0.75 -21.51 -18.68
CA ARG A 90 -1.78 -22.56 -18.88
C ARG A 90 -2.84 -22.11 -19.86
N THR A 91 -3.18 -20.83 -19.83
CA THR A 91 -4.22 -20.22 -20.66
C THR A 91 -3.66 -19.37 -21.80
N ASN A 92 -2.33 -19.20 -21.86
CA ASN A 92 -1.65 -18.32 -22.81
C ASN A 92 -2.20 -16.88 -22.78
N THR A 93 -2.31 -16.32 -21.58
CA THR A 93 -2.87 -14.98 -21.35
C THR A 93 -1.94 -14.10 -20.54
N CYS A 94 -1.80 -12.83 -20.93
CA CYS A 94 -1.19 -11.82 -20.08
C CYS A 94 -2.27 -11.05 -19.33
N VAL A 95 -2.04 -10.85 -18.05
CA VAL A 95 -2.93 -10.17 -17.11
C VAL A 95 -2.23 -8.92 -16.63
N PHE A 96 -2.74 -7.78 -17.07
CA PHE A 96 -2.28 -6.46 -16.64
C PHE A 96 -3.22 -5.94 -15.56
N SER A 97 -2.78 -6.01 -14.31
CA SER A 97 -3.57 -5.68 -13.13
C SER A 97 -3.09 -4.37 -12.50
N GLU A 98 -4.04 -3.53 -12.13
CA GLU A 98 -3.82 -2.31 -11.37
C GLU A 98 -3.83 -2.59 -9.87
N TYR A 99 -2.82 -2.12 -9.16
CA TYR A 99 -2.81 -2.02 -7.71
C TYR A 99 -3.20 -0.59 -7.35
N SER A 100 -4.52 -0.37 -7.23
CA SER A 100 -5.08 0.92 -6.86
C SER A 100 -4.76 1.27 -5.40
N LYS A 101 -4.82 2.57 -5.08
CA LYS A 101 -4.72 3.05 -3.70
C LYS A 101 -5.78 2.37 -2.82
N GLY A 102 -5.35 1.76 -1.71
CA GLY A 102 -6.20 1.01 -0.79
C GLY A 102 -6.91 -0.21 -1.38
N ASN A 103 -6.53 -0.67 -2.58
CA ASN A 103 -6.97 -1.92 -3.17
C ASN A 103 -8.51 -2.11 -3.32
N LEU A 104 -9.29 -1.01 -3.36
CA LEU A 104 -10.76 -1.11 -3.43
C LEU A 104 -11.30 -1.33 -4.84
N LEU A 105 -10.73 -0.66 -5.83
CA LEU A 105 -11.19 -0.67 -7.22
C LEU A 105 -9.98 -0.81 -8.14
N GLN A 106 -9.71 -2.04 -8.55
CA GLN A 106 -8.58 -2.38 -9.41
C GLN A 106 -9.04 -2.56 -10.87
N GLY A 107 -8.42 -1.82 -11.78
CA GLY A 107 -8.46 -2.13 -13.20
C GLY A 107 -7.77 -3.47 -13.51
N LYS A 108 -8.29 -4.18 -14.52
CA LYS A 108 -7.68 -5.39 -15.06
C LYS A 108 -7.89 -5.45 -16.57
N VAL A 109 -6.81 -5.71 -17.29
CA VAL A 109 -6.84 -6.01 -18.73
C VAL A 109 -6.32 -7.43 -18.93
N THR A 110 -7.00 -8.21 -19.78
CA THR A 110 -6.58 -9.56 -20.14
C THR A 110 -6.30 -9.62 -21.63
N ILE A 111 -5.06 -9.93 -21.97
CA ILE A 111 -4.57 -10.08 -23.33
C ILE A 111 -4.50 -11.58 -23.63
N LYS A 112 -5.31 -12.04 -24.59
CA LYS A 112 -5.32 -13.45 -25.03
C LYS A 112 -4.27 -13.69 -26.11
N ASN A 113 -3.78 -14.93 -26.18
CA ASN A 113 -2.70 -15.34 -27.10
C ASN A 113 -1.47 -14.44 -26.93
N CYS A 114 -1.10 -14.20 -25.68
CA CYS A 114 0.02 -13.32 -25.38
C CYS A 114 1.33 -13.98 -25.82
N ASN A 115 2.23 -13.20 -26.41
CA ASN A 115 3.56 -13.68 -26.73
C ASN A 115 4.57 -12.96 -25.82
N PRO A 116 4.89 -13.51 -24.64
CA PRO A 116 5.81 -12.87 -23.70
C PRO A 116 7.27 -12.80 -24.20
N LEU A 117 7.56 -13.30 -25.41
CA LEU A 117 8.88 -13.22 -26.03
C LEU A 117 9.04 -11.92 -26.82
N GLN A 118 9.55 -10.88 -26.16
CA GLN A 118 10.49 -9.95 -26.80
C GLN A 118 11.34 -9.20 -25.77
N ARG A 119 12.47 -9.82 -25.41
CA ARG A 119 13.70 -9.11 -25.07
C ARG A 119 14.84 -9.88 -25.75
N ASN A 120 15.11 -9.51 -27.01
CA ASN A 120 16.44 -9.71 -27.59
C ASN A 120 17.39 -8.71 -26.94
#